data_AF-A0A936QNU4-F1
#
_entry.id   AF-A0A936QNU4-F1
#
_cell.length_a   1.000
_cell.length_b   1.000
_cell.length_c   1.000
_cell.angle_alpha   90.00
_cell.angle_beta   90.00
_cell.angle_gamma   90.00
#
_symmetry.space_group_name_H-M   'P 1'
#
loop_
_entity.id
_entity.type
_entity.pdbx_description
1 polymer ?
#
loop_
_entity_poly.entity_id
_entity_poly.type
_entity_poly.pdbx_seq_one_letter_code
_entity_poly.pdbx_strand_id
1 'polypeptide(L)'
;MFLAFTFGCQVAGPHGKPVVDKHWEGDVRILPGDTSFVVCGTTVPMRLTGPGADSIAQHYTQLSTLPGQWIKTWCSGQMVLPGPGLDSVLQASHYLRMDSSVNCIPVPNEHMAGKYVSISVGQTGLITEQILLLQGGDAVSSITAPNAPLTEDDGNWGIDANGDLVVQLPERKAKLTFMWEKGGLRSKLPNGAPGPTYRLAGHADRMDGTFGRTATWLAAVAKDQGDTLRAENLRPSMALDSLFPGPAARAALSASAADTLGMIEQEINPVWNAARTVKDVNSLLRSHLREVR
;
A
#
# COMPACT_ATOMS: atom_id res chain seq x y z
N MET A 1 -38.28 -19.03 41.15
CA MET A 1 -37.46 -20.23 40.87
C MET A 1 -38.13 -20.98 39.73
N PHE A 2 -37.71 -20.74 38.49
CA PHE A 2 -38.22 -21.41 37.30
C PHE A 2 -37.02 -21.93 36.50
N LEU A 3 -37.06 -23.22 36.19
CA LEU A 3 -35.98 -23.98 35.55
C LEU A 3 -35.71 -23.49 34.13
N ALA A 4 -34.42 -23.34 33.83
CA ALA A 4 -33.90 -23.20 32.48
C ALA A 4 -33.96 -24.56 31.75
N PHE A 5 -34.51 -24.57 30.54
CA PHE A 5 -34.29 -25.63 29.57
C PHE A 5 -33.25 -25.15 28.56
N THR A 6 -32.03 -25.65 28.68
CA THR A 6 -30.99 -25.58 27.66
C THR A 6 -31.21 -26.72 26.66
N PHE A 7 -31.63 -26.40 25.44
CA PHE A 7 -31.56 -27.35 24.33
C PHE A 7 -30.17 -27.26 23.69
N GLY A 8 -29.29 -28.18 24.07
CA GLY A 8 -28.06 -28.45 23.34
C GLY A 8 -28.34 -29.41 22.18
N CYS A 9 -28.38 -28.90 20.95
CA CYS A 9 -28.32 -29.75 19.76
C CYS A 9 -26.84 -29.99 19.42
N GLN A 10 -26.25 -31.02 20.02
CA GLN A 10 -24.99 -31.61 19.56
C GLN A 10 -25.32 -32.60 18.43
N VAL A 11 -25.19 -32.16 17.19
CA VAL A 11 -25.22 -33.08 16.03
C VAL A 11 -23.79 -33.62 15.86
N ALA A 12 -23.53 -34.78 16.44
CA ALA A 12 -22.30 -35.52 16.21
C ALA A 12 -22.40 -36.26 14.86
N GLY A 13 -21.68 -35.75 13.84
CA GLY A 13 -21.42 -36.46 12.59
C GLY A 13 -20.07 -37.19 12.62
N PRO A 14 -19.90 -38.30 11.88
CA PRO A 14 -18.73 -39.17 11.98
C PRO A 14 -17.53 -38.61 11.21
N HIS A 15 -16.36 -38.62 11.86
CA HIS A 15 -15.01 -38.50 11.29
C HIS A 15 -14.76 -37.35 10.29
N GLY A 16 -15.02 -36.10 10.70
CA GLY A 16 -14.26 -34.96 10.21
C GLY A 16 -13.04 -34.73 11.11
N LYS A 17 -11.86 -34.44 10.55
CA LYS A 17 -10.77 -33.85 11.35
C LYS A 17 -11.36 -32.67 12.14
N PRO A 18 -11.00 -32.46 13.43
CA PRO A 18 -11.44 -31.26 14.13
C PRO A 18 -11.07 -30.07 13.26
N VAL A 19 -12.09 -29.32 12.80
CA VAL A 19 -11.83 -28.10 12.04
C VAL A 19 -11.28 -27.14 13.07
N VAL A 20 -9.99 -26.86 12.97
CA VAL A 20 -9.29 -26.00 13.92
C VAL A 20 -9.59 -24.57 13.55
N ASP A 21 -10.12 -23.82 14.52
CA ASP A 21 -10.32 -22.37 14.38
C ASP A 21 -9.00 -21.70 14.02
N LYS A 22 -9.08 -20.80 13.04
CA LYS A 22 -7.95 -19.96 12.64
C LYS A 22 -8.16 -18.56 13.18
N HIS A 23 -7.05 -17.88 13.44
CA HIS A 23 -7.06 -16.46 13.72
C HIS A 23 -7.22 -15.71 12.39
N TRP A 24 -8.16 -14.78 12.36
CA TRP A 24 -8.47 -13.93 11.23
C TRP A 24 -8.29 -12.47 11.61
N GLU A 25 -7.73 -11.72 10.67
CA GLU A 25 -7.58 -10.28 10.73
C GLU A 25 -8.26 -9.69 9.49
N GLY A 26 -9.12 -8.70 9.70
CA GLY A 26 -9.90 -8.10 8.62
C GLY A 26 -10.57 -6.81 9.05
N ASP A 27 -11.26 -6.17 8.11
CA ASP A 27 -12.12 -5.04 8.38
C ASP A 27 -13.58 -5.51 8.44
N VAL A 28 -14.32 -5.06 9.45
CA VAL A 28 -15.75 -5.33 9.67
C VAL A 28 -16.57 -4.10 9.38
N ARG A 29 -17.70 -4.29 8.71
CA ARG A 29 -18.74 -3.28 8.55
C ARG A 29 -20.09 -3.86 8.93
N ILE A 30 -20.82 -3.12 9.77
CA ILE A 30 -22.19 -3.46 10.17
C ILE A 30 -23.16 -2.44 9.58
N LEU A 31 -24.12 -2.93 8.80
CA LEU A 31 -25.25 -2.20 8.23
C LEU A 31 -26.56 -2.88 8.66
N PRO A 32 -27.71 -2.20 8.57
CA PRO A 32 -29.00 -2.84 8.80
C PRO A 32 -29.17 -4.06 7.88
N GLY A 33 -29.25 -5.26 8.48
CA GLY A 33 -29.45 -6.52 7.76
C GLY A 33 -28.19 -7.13 7.13
N ASP A 34 -27.03 -6.49 7.24
CA ASP A 34 -25.76 -7.00 6.69
C ASP A 34 -24.59 -6.81 7.64
N THR A 35 -23.77 -7.86 7.78
CA THR A 35 -22.49 -7.79 8.49
C THR A 35 -21.43 -8.41 7.62
N SER A 36 -20.59 -7.53 7.09
CA SER A 36 -19.52 -7.87 6.17
C SER A 36 -18.18 -7.91 6.90
N PHE A 37 -17.35 -8.89 6.55
CA PHE A 37 -15.97 -9.02 6.97
C PHE A 37 -15.08 -9.18 5.73
N VAL A 38 -14.08 -8.32 5.58
CA VAL A 38 -13.07 -8.45 4.52
C VAL A 38 -11.75 -8.85 5.17
N VAL A 39 -11.25 -10.05 4.88
CA VAL A 39 -9.94 -10.48 5.40
C VAL A 39 -8.85 -9.60 4.81
N CYS A 40 -7.91 -9.14 5.63
CA CYS A 40 -6.79 -8.36 5.14
C CYS A 40 -5.97 -9.16 4.12
N GLY A 41 -5.55 -8.49 3.04
CA GLY A 41 -4.94 -9.19 1.90
C GLY A 41 -5.96 -9.71 0.89
N THR A 42 -7.26 -9.52 1.12
CA THR A 42 -8.33 -9.83 0.16
C THR A 42 -9.22 -8.62 -0.11
N THR A 43 -9.96 -8.67 -1.22
CA THR A 43 -11.00 -7.68 -1.57
C THR A 43 -12.40 -8.28 -1.52
N VAL A 44 -12.53 -9.54 -1.12
CA VAL A 44 -13.78 -10.29 -1.15
C VAL A 44 -14.50 -10.12 0.18
N PRO A 45 -15.66 -9.44 0.21
CA PRO A 45 -16.47 -9.38 1.42
C PRO A 45 -17.07 -10.75 1.70
N MET A 46 -17.03 -11.13 2.98
CA MET A 46 -17.66 -12.33 3.49
C MET A 46 -18.75 -11.96 4.47
N ARG A 47 -19.82 -12.74 4.51
CA ARG A 47 -20.83 -12.59 5.55
C ARG A 47 -20.28 -13.13 6.87
N LEU A 48 -20.35 -12.32 7.91
CA LEU A 48 -19.93 -12.73 9.26
C LEU A 48 -21.10 -13.37 10.01
N THR A 49 -20.87 -14.52 10.62
CA THR A 49 -21.87 -15.26 11.39
C THR A 49 -21.23 -15.95 12.61
N GLY A 50 -22.05 -16.59 13.46
CA GLY A 50 -21.58 -17.36 14.61
C GLY A 50 -21.53 -16.57 15.92
N PRO A 51 -21.26 -17.23 17.06
CA PRO A 51 -21.32 -16.61 18.38
C PRO A 51 -20.30 -15.47 18.57
N GLY A 52 -19.15 -15.53 17.89
CA GLY A 52 -18.18 -14.45 17.88
C GLY A 52 -18.69 -13.19 17.16
N ALA A 53 -19.61 -13.34 16.20
CA ALA A 53 -20.20 -12.21 15.48
C ALA A 53 -21.08 -11.33 16.39
N ASP A 54 -21.78 -11.94 17.36
CA ASP A 54 -22.59 -11.19 18.33
C ASP A 54 -21.71 -10.31 19.23
N SER A 55 -20.58 -10.84 19.70
CA SER A 55 -19.59 -10.07 20.48
C SER A 55 -18.95 -8.96 19.64
N ILE A 56 -18.64 -9.23 18.38
CA ILE A 56 -18.17 -8.23 17.41
C ILE A 56 -19.20 -7.11 17.26
N ALA A 57 -20.48 -7.42 17.06
CA ALA A 57 -21.52 -6.42 16.92
C ALA A 57 -21.68 -5.55 18.18
N GLN A 58 -21.61 -6.17 19.36
CA GLN A 58 -21.64 -5.45 20.63
C GLN A 58 -20.45 -4.48 20.75
N HIS A 59 -19.22 -4.91 20.46
CA HIS A 59 -18.05 -4.04 20.53
C HIS A 59 -18.02 -2.96 19.46
N TYR A 60 -18.47 -3.27 18.24
CA TYR A 60 -18.59 -2.30 17.15
C TYR A 60 -19.48 -1.11 17.56
N THR A 61 -20.63 -1.40 18.20
CA THR A 61 -21.53 -0.33 18.70
C THR A 61 -20.94 0.47 19.87
N GLN A 62 -20.12 -0.16 20.73
CA GLN A 62 -19.45 0.51 21.85
C GLN A 62 -18.35 1.49 21.41
N LEU A 63 -17.76 1.29 20.23
CA LEU A 63 -16.72 2.18 19.69
C LEU A 63 -17.27 3.53 19.21
N SER A 64 -18.58 3.80 19.35
CA SER A 64 -19.25 5.02 18.87
C SER A 64 -18.96 5.33 17.39
N THR A 65 -18.75 4.28 16.59
CA THR A 65 -18.45 4.39 15.15
C THR A 65 -19.71 4.76 14.38
N LEU A 66 -19.55 5.45 13.24
CA LEU A 66 -20.69 5.72 12.36
C LEU A 66 -21.25 4.40 11.81
N PRO A 67 -22.58 4.30 11.59
CA PRO A 67 -23.16 3.16 10.89
C PRO A 67 -22.47 2.94 9.54
N GLY A 68 -22.08 1.70 9.24
CA GLY A 68 -21.42 1.37 7.98
C GLY A 68 -19.93 1.74 7.87
N GLN A 69 -19.29 2.20 8.94
CA GLN A 69 -17.84 2.39 8.98
C GLN A 69 -17.09 1.05 8.95
N TRP A 70 -15.98 0.95 8.22
CA TRP A 70 -15.09 -0.20 8.32
C TRP A 70 -14.20 -0.07 9.55
N ILE A 71 -14.11 -1.14 10.35
CA ILE A 71 -13.34 -1.19 11.60
C ILE A 71 -12.47 -2.43 11.61
N LYS A 72 -11.19 -2.25 11.87
CA LYS A 72 -10.25 -3.36 11.98
C LYS A 72 -10.63 -4.29 13.13
N THR A 73 -10.74 -5.57 12.83
CA THR A 73 -11.23 -6.60 13.74
C THR A 73 -10.35 -7.85 13.66
N TRP A 74 -10.08 -8.43 14.82
CA TRP A 74 -9.44 -9.73 14.96
C TRP A 74 -10.42 -10.69 15.63
N CYS A 75 -10.56 -11.89 15.06
CA CYS A 75 -11.42 -12.93 15.58
C CYS A 75 -10.82 -14.32 15.33
N SER A 76 -11.30 -15.33 16.03
CA SER A 76 -11.05 -16.73 15.65
C SER A 76 -12.30 -17.33 15.02
N GLY A 77 -12.11 -18.23 14.05
CA GLY A 77 -13.24 -18.88 13.40
C GLY A 77 -12.85 -19.66 12.14
N GLN A 78 -13.86 -19.99 11.35
CA GLN A 78 -13.74 -20.87 10.20
C GLN A 78 -14.35 -20.20 8.97
N MET A 79 -13.56 -20.17 7.89
CA MET A 79 -14.08 -19.79 6.59
C MET A 79 -14.85 -20.97 6.01
N VAL A 80 -16.13 -20.77 5.78
CA VAL A 80 -17.01 -21.71 5.12
C VAL A 80 -17.21 -21.17 3.71
N LEU A 81 -16.54 -21.78 2.72
CA LEU A 81 -16.84 -21.55 1.31
C LEU A 81 -18.17 -22.27 1.04
N PRO A 82 -19.28 -21.54 0.82
CA PRO A 82 -20.51 -22.20 0.47
C PRO A 82 -20.47 -22.59 -1.01
N GLY A 83 -21.35 -23.50 -1.42
CA GLY A 83 -21.38 -24.06 -2.77
C GLY A 83 -21.58 -22.99 -3.88
N PRO A 84 -21.59 -23.41 -5.16
CA PRO A 84 -21.71 -22.49 -6.29
C PRO A 84 -22.94 -21.58 -6.15
N GLY A 85 -22.73 -20.25 -6.13
CA GLY A 85 -23.80 -19.24 -6.08
C GLY A 85 -24.14 -18.66 -4.70
N LEU A 86 -23.35 -18.95 -3.66
CA LEU A 86 -23.53 -18.40 -2.31
C LEU A 86 -22.36 -17.48 -1.92
N ASP A 87 -22.65 -16.43 -1.14
CA ASP A 87 -21.64 -15.51 -0.60
C ASP A 87 -20.72 -16.23 0.38
N SER A 88 -19.42 -16.00 0.31
CA SER A 88 -18.45 -16.59 1.25
C SER A 88 -18.79 -16.22 2.70
N VAL A 89 -18.75 -17.20 3.62
CA VAL A 89 -19.12 -16.99 5.03
C VAL A 89 -17.90 -17.15 5.93
N LEU A 90 -17.70 -16.20 6.85
CA LEU A 90 -16.81 -16.37 7.99
C LEU A 90 -17.66 -16.67 9.22
N GLN A 91 -17.58 -17.90 9.73
CA GLN A 91 -18.19 -18.28 11.00
C GLN A 91 -17.20 -17.95 12.13
N ALA A 92 -17.39 -16.81 12.78
CA ALA A 92 -16.60 -16.37 13.93
C ALA A 92 -17.03 -17.11 15.20
N SER A 93 -16.07 -17.81 15.82
CA SER A 93 -16.25 -18.50 17.08
C SER A 93 -15.98 -17.57 18.27
N HIS A 94 -14.92 -16.75 18.20
CA HIS A 94 -14.54 -15.83 19.27
C HIS A 94 -14.09 -14.46 18.75
N TYR A 95 -14.54 -13.42 19.42
CA TYR A 95 -13.98 -12.07 19.31
C TYR A 95 -12.63 -12.00 20.03
N LEU A 96 -11.66 -11.31 19.43
CA LEU A 96 -10.35 -11.08 20.05
C LEU A 96 -10.15 -9.60 20.37
N ARG A 97 -10.23 -8.72 19.36
CA ARG A 97 -10.13 -7.26 19.55
C ARG A 97 -10.67 -6.48 18.34
N MET A 98 -10.92 -5.19 18.53
CA MET A 98 -11.22 -4.21 17.48
C MET A 98 -10.40 -2.93 17.67
N ASP A 99 -10.07 -2.26 16.57
CA ASP A 99 -9.41 -0.96 16.56
C ASP A 99 -9.98 -0.08 15.44
N SER A 100 -10.56 1.06 15.82
CA SER A 100 -11.15 2.02 14.87
C SER A 100 -10.13 2.95 14.21
N SER A 101 -8.89 2.98 14.72
CA SER A 101 -7.81 3.83 14.22
C SER A 101 -6.97 3.18 13.12
N VAL A 102 -7.17 1.88 12.88
CA VAL A 102 -6.41 1.08 11.94
C VAL A 102 -7.36 0.50 10.89
N ASN A 103 -6.87 0.25 9.68
CA ASN A 103 -7.58 -0.48 8.62
C ASN A 103 -6.64 -1.56 8.05
N CYS A 104 -7.16 -2.53 7.30
CA CYS A 104 -6.31 -3.40 6.50
C CYS A 104 -5.43 -2.57 5.53
N ILE A 105 -4.21 -3.08 5.30
CA ILE A 105 -3.38 -2.55 4.22
C ILE A 105 -4.13 -2.83 2.89
N PRO A 106 -4.28 -1.83 2.01
CA PRO A 106 -4.94 -2.00 0.72
C PRO A 106 -4.28 -3.09 -0.12
N VAL A 107 -5.08 -3.82 -0.90
CA VAL A 107 -4.63 -5.00 -1.65
C VAL A 107 -4.48 -4.64 -3.13
N PRO A 108 -3.29 -4.77 -3.74
CA PRO A 108 -3.08 -4.42 -5.14
C PRO A 108 -3.98 -5.25 -6.06
N ASN A 109 -4.56 -4.61 -7.08
CA ASN A 109 -5.30 -5.27 -8.14
C ASN A 109 -4.57 -5.05 -9.47
N GLU A 110 -3.86 -6.06 -9.98
CA GLU A 110 -2.98 -5.94 -11.15
C GLU A 110 -3.69 -5.39 -12.41
N HIS A 111 -5.01 -5.57 -12.56
CA HIS A 111 -5.78 -5.00 -13.66
C HIS A 111 -5.84 -3.46 -13.65
N MET A 112 -5.57 -2.85 -12.50
CA MET A 112 -5.54 -1.41 -12.31
C MET A 112 -4.11 -0.85 -12.35
N ALA A 113 -3.09 -1.71 -12.44
CA ALA A 113 -1.71 -1.29 -12.59
C ALA A 113 -1.53 -0.50 -13.90
N GLY A 114 -0.79 0.60 -13.86
CA GLY A 114 -0.66 1.49 -14.99
C GLY A 114 -0.15 2.88 -14.63
N LYS A 115 0.15 3.65 -15.67
CA LYS A 115 0.57 5.05 -15.59
C LYS A 115 -0.65 5.94 -15.79
N TYR A 116 -1.00 6.71 -14.76
CA TYR A 116 -2.15 7.61 -14.76
C TYR A 116 -1.68 9.05 -14.74
N VAL A 117 -2.25 9.89 -15.60
CA VAL A 117 -1.82 11.28 -15.76
C VAL A 117 -3.03 12.21 -15.67
N SER A 118 -2.90 13.25 -14.85
CA SER A 118 -3.81 14.39 -14.78
C SER A 118 -3.05 15.64 -15.21
N ILE A 119 -3.66 16.45 -16.06
CA ILE A 119 -3.10 17.72 -16.52
C ILE A 119 -4.08 18.82 -16.13
N SER A 120 -3.58 19.85 -15.47
CA SER A 120 -4.35 21.03 -15.08
C SER A 120 -3.61 22.31 -15.48
N VAL A 121 -4.35 23.41 -15.59
CA VAL A 121 -3.79 24.74 -15.86
C VAL A 121 -3.67 25.47 -14.52
N GLY A 122 -2.43 25.67 -14.06
CA GLY A 122 -2.11 26.50 -12.90
C GLY A 122 -1.88 27.97 -13.29
N GLN A 123 -1.60 28.81 -12.29
CA GLN A 123 -1.34 30.24 -12.50
C GLN A 123 -0.11 30.52 -13.37
N THR A 124 0.89 29.63 -13.32
CA THR A 124 2.18 29.79 -14.01
C THR A 124 2.31 28.90 -15.26
N GLY A 125 1.26 28.15 -15.62
CA GLY A 125 1.22 27.27 -16.79
C GLY A 125 0.71 25.86 -16.46
N LEU A 126 1.07 24.87 -17.29
CA LEU A 126 0.55 23.50 -17.17
C LEU A 126 1.19 22.74 -15.99
N ILE A 127 0.35 22.20 -15.11
CA ILE A 127 0.73 21.29 -14.05
C ILE A 127 0.37 19.87 -14.49
N THR A 128 1.34 18.96 -14.43
CA THR A 128 1.16 17.54 -14.71
C THR A 128 1.36 16.75 -13.43
N GLU A 129 0.33 16.02 -13.03
CA GLU A 129 0.39 15.05 -11.95
C GLU A 129 0.34 13.64 -12.54
N GLN A 130 1.24 12.79 -12.09
CA GLN A 130 1.35 11.42 -12.54
C GLN A 130 1.35 10.46 -11.35
N ILE A 131 0.66 9.34 -11.50
CA ILE A 131 0.67 8.23 -10.55
C ILE A 131 1.01 6.96 -11.33
N LEU A 132 2.11 6.32 -10.95
CA LEU A 132 2.49 5.00 -11.40
C LEU A 132 1.99 3.99 -10.38
N LEU A 133 1.09 3.12 -10.81
CA LEU A 133 0.62 1.98 -10.01
C LEU A 133 1.36 0.74 -10.52
N LEU A 134 2.43 0.35 -9.84
CA LEU A 134 3.26 -0.79 -10.23
C LEU A 134 2.60 -2.11 -9.82
N GLN A 135 2.83 -3.15 -10.61
CA GLN A 135 2.45 -4.51 -10.22
C GLN A 135 3.10 -4.87 -8.88
N GLY A 136 2.35 -5.53 -8.00
CA GLY A 136 2.80 -5.87 -6.65
C GLY A 136 2.56 -4.81 -5.57
N GLY A 137 1.99 -3.65 -5.91
CA GLY A 137 1.47 -2.70 -4.91
C GLY A 137 2.37 -1.52 -4.56
N ASP A 138 3.47 -1.32 -5.27
CA ASP A 138 4.25 -0.10 -5.14
C ASP A 138 3.66 1.02 -5.99
N ALA A 139 3.70 2.24 -5.49
CA ALA A 139 3.25 3.43 -6.19
C ALA A 139 4.37 4.46 -6.30
N VAL A 140 4.35 5.24 -7.38
CA VAL A 140 5.18 6.44 -7.50
C VAL A 140 4.26 7.60 -7.90
N SER A 141 4.24 8.65 -7.09
CA SER A 141 3.52 9.88 -7.42
C SER A 141 4.50 10.95 -7.83
N SER A 142 4.28 11.62 -8.95
CA SER A 142 5.09 12.76 -9.38
C SER A 142 4.25 13.96 -9.79
N ILE A 143 4.78 15.15 -9.53
CA ILE A 143 4.17 16.43 -9.90
C ILE A 143 5.23 17.27 -10.59
N THR A 144 4.90 17.74 -11.79
CA THR A 144 5.70 18.66 -12.60
C THR A 144 4.91 19.94 -12.79
N ALA A 145 5.48 21.09 -12.43
CA ALA A 145 4.88 22.40 -12.65
C ALA A 145 5.92 23.38 -13.21
N PRO A 146 5.49 24.45 -13.91
CA PRO A 146 6.41 25.42 -14.48
C PRO A 146 7.15 26.15 -13.37
N ASN A 147 8.47 26.25 -13.51
CA ASN A 147 9.37 26.88 -12.54
C ASN A 147 9.36 26.23 -11.14
N ALA A 148 8.85 25.00 -11.00
CA ALA A 148 8.93 24.22 -9.77
C ALA A 148 9.78 22.96 -9.98
N PRO A 149 10.52 22.49 -8.97
CA PRO A 149 11.23 21.22 -9.06
C PRO A 149 10.25 20.06 -9.23
N LEU A 150 10.67 19.04 -9.97
CA LEU A 150 9.95 17.77 -10.04
C LEU A 150 9.82 17.23 -8.62
N THR A 151 8.58 17.01 -8.17
CA THR A 151 8.34 16.41 -6.86
C THR A 151 7.87 14.97 -7.06
N GLU A 152 8.70 14.00 -6.68
CA GLU A 152 8.41 12.57 -6.77
C GLU A 152 8.42 11.94 -5.37
N ASP A 153 7.47 11.05 -5.07
CA ASP A 153 7.43 10.25 -3.85
C ASP A 153 7.15 8.78 -4.18
N ASP A 154 7.76 7.88 -3.40
CA ASP A 154 7.36 6.48 -3.37
C ASP A 154 6.22 6.27 -2.39
N GLY A 155 5.42 5.24 -2.67
CA GLY A 155 4.34 4.82 -1.82
C GLY A 155 3.90 3.40 -2.10
N ASN A 156 2.76 3.05 -1.55
CA ASN A 156 2.09 1.79 -1.80
C ASN A 156 0.66 2.05 -2.22
N TRP A 157 0.08 1.12 -2.96
CA TRP A 157 -1.31 1.21 -3.38
C TRP A 157 -2.03 -0.13 -3.30
N GLY A 158 -3.35 -0.03 -3.27
CA GLY A 158 -4.23 -1.17 -3.40
C GLY A 158 -5.68 -0.75 -3.27
N ILE A 159 -6.56 -1.73 -3.25
CA ILE A 159 -7.99 -1.58 -3.05
C ILE A 159 -8.28 -1.82 -1.57
N ASP A 160 -8.96 -0.87 -0.94
CA ASP A 160 -9.41 -1.00 0.44
C ASP A 160 -10.74 -1.77 0.55
N ALA A 161 -11.24 -1.96 1.78
CA ALA A 161 -12.50 -2.65 2.02
C ALA A 161 -13.74 -1.93 1.43
N ASN A 162 -13.64 -0.65 1.07
CA ASN A 162 -14.70 0.07 0.35
C ASN A 162 -14.69 -0.20 -1.16
N GLY A 163 -13.69 -0.91 -1.67
CA GLY A 163 -13.45 -1.03 -3.11
C GLY A 163 -12.77 0.21 -3.70
N ASP A 164 -12.31 1.15 -2.86
CA ASP A 164 -11.62 2.35 -3.32
C ASP A 164 -10.15 2.08 -3.55
N LEU A 165 -9.59 2.67 -4.61
CA LEU A 165 -8.16 2.64 -4.81
C LEU A 165 -7.51 3.67 -3.89
N VAL A 166 -6.60 3.18 -3.06
CA VAL A 166 -5.85 3.99 -2.10
C VAL A 166 -4.39 3.99 -2.50
N VAL A 167 -3.78 5.17 -2.53
CA VAL A 167 -2.32 5.36 -2.63
C VAL A 167 -1.84 6.01 -1.33
N GLN A 168 -0.94 5.33 -0.63
CA GLN A 168 -0.31 5.81 0.60
C GLN A 168 1.09 6.35 0.26
N LEU A 169 1.31 7.64 0.51
CA LEU A 169 2.58 8.33 0.28
C LEU A 169 3.19 8.70 1.65
N PRO A 170 4.03 7.82 2.24
CA PRO A 170 4.53 7.99 3.60
C PRO A 170 5.39 9.24 3.77
N GLU A 171 6.18 9.63 2.76
CA GLU A 171 7.08 10.79 2.83
C GLU A 171 6.31 12.10 3.08
N ARG A 172 5.12 12.25 2.49
CA ARG A 172 4.24 13.42 2.70
C ARG A 172 3.13 13.18 3.72
N LYS A 173 3.13 12.02 4.39
CA LYS A 173 2.04 11.55 5.27
C LYS A 173 0.66 11.70 4.61
N ALA A 174 0.58 11.42 3.31
CA ALA A 174 -0.61 11.62 2.51
C ALA A 174 -1.26 10.29 2.14
N LYS A 175 -2.60 10.27 2.17
CA LYS A 175 -3.43 9.19 1.62
C LYS A 175 -4.26 9.79 0.49
N LEU A 176 -4.04 9.30 -0.73
CA LEU A 176 -4.85 9.65 -1.89
C LEU A 176 -5.86 8.52 -2.11
N THR A 177 -7.12 8.89 -2.34
CA THR A 177 -8.20 7.92 -2.57
C THR A 177 -8.81 8.20 -3.94
N PHE A 178 -9.11 7.15 -4.70
CA PHE A 178 -9.61 7.26 -6.06
C PHE A 178 -10.79 6.32 -6.29
N MET A 179 -11.76 6.81 -7.08
CA MET A 179 -12.73 5.95 -7.76
C MET A 179 -12.18 5.54 -9.11
N TRP A 180 -12.44 4.30 -9.49
CA TRP A 180 -12.19 3.82 -10.85
C TRP A 180 -13.39 4.14 -11.74
N GLU A 181 -13.19 4.98 -12.76
CA GLU A 181 -14.26 5.39 -13.69
C GLU A 181 -13.76 5.30 -15.13
N LYS A 182 -14.45 4.51 -15.97
CA LYS A 182 -14.22 4.44 -17.43
C LYS A 182 -12.75 4.18 -17.83
N GLY A 183 -12.02 3.36 -17.06
CA GLY A 183 -10.61 3.06 -17.32
C GLY A 183 -9.62 4.16 -16.88
N GLY A 184 -10.08 5.14 -16.11
CA GLY A 184 -9.25 6.14 -15.45
C GLY A 184 -9.52 6.20 -13.95
N LEU A 185 -8.78 7.07 -13.26
CA LEU A 185 -8.92 7.33 -11.84
C LEU A 185 -9.54 8.70 -11.62
N ARG A 186 -10.45 8.82 -10.67
CA ARG A 186 -10.98 10.09 -10.22
C ARG A 186 -10.70 10.25 -8.73
N SER A 187 -9.93 11.26 -8.37
CA SER A 187 -9.58 11.51 -6.97
C SER A 187 -10.85 11.80 -6.15
N LYS A 188 -10.88 11.29 -4.92
CA LYS A 188 -11.88 11.58 -3.89
C LYS A 188 -11.25 12.56 -2.91
N LEU A 189 -11.77 13.79 -2.89
CA LEU A 189 -11.31 14.79 -1.93
C LEU A 189 -11.79 14.43 -0.51
N PRO A 190 -11.13 14.93 0.56
CA PRO A 190 -11.50 14.61 1.94
C PRO A 190 -12.95 14.96 2.30
N ASN A 191 -13.53 15.95 1.64
CA ASN A 191 -14.93 16.35 1.81
C ASN A 191 -15.92 15.50 0.99
N GLY A 192 -15.47 14.43 0.34
CA GLY A 192 -16.27 13.57 -0.53
C GLY A 192 -16.55 14.14 -1.91
N ALA A 193 -16.11 15.37 -2.21
CA ALA A 193 -16.27 15.93 -3.54
C ALA A 193 -15.33 15.24 -4.55
N PRO A 194 -15.74 15.14 -5.82
CA PRO A 194 -14.87 14.64 -6.86
C PRO A 194 -13.70 15.59 -7.10
N GLY A 195 -12.50 15.05 -7.09
CA GLY A 195 -11.25 15.73 -7.41
C GLY A 195 -10.83 15.56 -8.89
N PRO A 196 -9.54 15.80 -9.18
CA PRO A 196 -9.00 15.68 -10.54
C PRO A 196 -9.17 14.26 -11.10
N THR A 197 -9.27 14.19 -12.44
CA THR A 197 -9.36 12.94 -13.19
C THR A 197 -8.02 12.62 -13.82
N TYR A 198 -7.51 11.43 -13.56
CA TYR A 198 -6.28 10.88 -14.13
C TYR A 198 -6.66 9.86 -15.20
N ARG A 199 -6.12 10.05 -16.40
CA ARG A 199 -6.35 9.14 -17.52
C ARG A 199 -5.23 8.11 -17.59
N LEU A 200 -5.56 6.88 -17.94
CA LEU A 200 -4.57 5.86 -18.24
C LEU A 200 -3.76 6.29 -19.47
N ALA A 201 -2.45 6.41 -19.30
CA ALA A 201 -1.50 6.86 -20.32
C ALA A 201 -0.55 5.74 -20.78
N GLY A 202 -0.56 4.58 -20.12
CA GLY A 202 0.25 3.43 -20.51
C GLY A 202 0.56 2.49 -19.35
N HIS A 203 1.54 1.61 -19.55
CA HIS A 203 2.06 0.74 -18.49
C HIS A 203 2.89 1.56 -17.48
N ALA A 204 2.86 1.13 -16.22
CA ALA A 204 3.76 1.67 -15.20
C ALA A 204 5.12 1.01 -15.32
N ASP A 205 6.17 1.81 -15.47
CA ASP A 205 7.56 1.36 -15.41
C ASP A 205 8.27 2.08 -14.26
N ARG A 206 8.96 1.34 -13.39
CA ARG A 206 9.73 1.93 -12.28
C ARG A 206 10.98 2.65 -12.78
N MET A 207 11.45 2.30 -13.97
CA MET A 207 12.56 3.00 -14.61
C MET A 207 12.16 4.41 -15.09
N ASP A 208 10.86 4.73 -15.14
CA ASP A 208 10.41 6.10 -15.32
C ASP A 208 10.66 6.91 -14.03
N GLY A 209 11.53 7.92 -14.10
CA GLY A 209 11.70 8.92 -13.04
C GLY A 209 13.01 8.82 -12.25
N THR A 210 12.97 9.22 -10.99
CA THR A 210 14.20 9.35 -10.17
C THR A 210 14.80 8.01 -9.80
N PHE A 211 13.96 7.00 -9.57
CA PHE A 211 14.46 5.64 -9.32
C PHE A 211 15.25 5.11 -10.52
N GLY A 212 14.74 5.23 -11.75
CA GLY A 212 15.45 4.77 -12.94
C GLY A 212 16.79 5.48 -13.15
N ARG A 213 16.85 6.80 -12.88
CA ARG A 213 18.11 7.56 -12.89
C ARG A 213 19.08 7.03 -11.84
N THR A 214 18.61 6.81 -10.62
CA THR A 214 19.41 6.23 -9.52
C THR A 214 19.93 4.85 -9.89
N ALA A 215 19.06 3.97 -10.39
CA ALA A 215 19.41 2.60 -10.77
C ALA A 215 20.43 2.57 -11.92
N THR A 216 20.26 3.44 -12.92
CA THR A 216 21.20 3.58 -14.04
C THR A 216 22.56 4.06 -13.57
N TRP A 217 22.58 5.04 -12.67
CA TRP A 217 23.82 5.55 -12.07
C TRP A 217 24.53 4.47 -11.23
N LEU A 218 23.82 3.80 -10.32
CA LEU A 218 24.40 2.71 -9.51
C LEU A 218 24.96 1.57 -10.37
N ALA A 219 24.24 1.19 -11.44
CA ALA A 219 24.72 0.19 -12.38
C ALA A 219 25.99 0.64 -13.13
N ALA A 220 26.08 1.93 -13.50
CA ALA A 220 27.27 2.48 -14.14
C ALA A 220 28.49 2.43 -13.20
N VAL A 221 28.34 2.85 -11.94
CA VAL A 221 29.42 2.80 -10.94
C VAL A 221 29.87 1.35 -10.71
N ALA A 222 28.93 0.41 -10.58
CA ALA A 222 29.24 -1.01 -10.39
C ALA A 222 29.99 -1.59 -11.61
N LYS A 223 29.59 -1.21 -12.82
CA LYS A 223 30.26 -1.62 -14.07
C LYS A 223 31.70 -1.13 -14.14
N ASP A 224 31.97 0.09 -13.70
CA ASP A 224 33.34 0.64 -13.65
C ASP A 224 34.22 -0.11 -12.63
N GLN A 225 33.62 -0.83 -11.68
CA GLN A 225 34.30 -1.72 -10.74
C GLN A 225 34.37 -3.19 -11.23
N GLY A 226 33.94 -3.47 -12.46
CA GLY A 226 33.96 -4.80 -13.05
C GLY A 226 32.74 -5.68 -12.72
N ASP A 227 31.70 -5.14 -12.11
CA ASP A 227 30.43 -5.85 -11.88
C ASP A 227 29.54 -5.81 -13.13
N THR A 228 28.63 -6.77 -13.27
CA THR A 228 27.64 -6.89 -14.35
C THR A 228 26.23 -6.48 -13.92
N LEU A 229 26.13 -5.75 -12.82
CA LEU A 229 24.88 -5.20 -12.30
C LEU A 229 24.13 -4.42 -13.39
N ARG A 230 22.86 -4.78 -13.60
CA ARG A 230 21.97 -4.11 -14.54
C ARG A 230 20.95 -3.25 -13.79
N ALA A 231 20.66 -2.06 -14.30
CA ALA A 231 19.77 -1.10 -13.66
C ALA A 231 18.36 -1.68 -13.45
N GLU A 232 17.86 -2.45 -14.41
CA GLU A 232 16.52 -3.05 -14.39
C GLU A 232 16.36 -4.15 -13.33
N ASN A 233 17.49 -4.70 -12.86
CA ASN A 233 17.50 -5.71 -11.81
C ASN A 233 17.48 -5.09 -10.40
N LEU A 234 17.76 -3.79 -10.28
CA LEU A 234 17.77 -3.12 -8.99
C LEU A 234 16.37 -3.03 -8.40
N ARG A 235 16.29 -3.19 -7.08
CA ARG A 235 15.06 -3.02 -6.29
C ARG A 235 15.33 -2.07 -5.13
N PRO A 236 14.34 -1.28 -4.68
CA PRO A 236 14.53 -0.32 -3.60
C PRO A 236 15.11 -0.94 -2.31
N SER A 237 14.73 -2.18 -2.00
CA SER A 237 15.15 -2.90 -0.80
C SER A 237 16.57 -3.51 -0.88
N MET A 238 17.22 -3.48 -2.05
CA MET A 238 18.57 -4.04 -2.17
C MET A 238 19.55 -3.23 -1.33
N ALA A 239 20.34 -3.93 -0.52
CA ALA A 239 21.37 -3.33 0.32
C ALA A 239 22.56 -2.87 -0.53
N LEU A 240 23.06 -1.67 -0.26
CA LEU A 240 24.25 -1.12 -0.94
C LEU A 240 25.47 -2.00 -0.72
N ASP A 241 25.61 -2.58 0.48
CA ASP A 241 26.70 -3.49 0.82
C ASP A 241 26.69 -4.78 -0.01
N SER A 242 25.52 -5.21 -0.50
CA SER A 242 25.41 -6.34 -1.42
C SER A 242 25.76 -5.95 -2.85
N LEU A 243 25.48 -4.71 -3.25
CA LEU A 243 25.79 -4.18 -4.58
C LEU A 243 27.26 -3.74 -4.70
N PHE A 244 27.88 -3.33 -3.59
CA PHE A 244 29.25 -2.85 -3.48
C PHE A 244 29.94 -3.50 -2.27
N PRO A 245 30.28 -4.81 -2.35
CA PRO A 245 30.77 -5.57 -1.21
C PRO A 245 32.21 -5.22 -0.79
N GLY A 246 33.02 -4.70 -1.71
CA GLY A 246 34.43 -4.39 -1.47
C GLY A 246 34.68 -2.95 -0.99
N PRO A 247 35.74 -2.69 -0.20
CA PRO A 247 36.09 -1.33 0.23
C PRO A 247 36.42 -0.40 -0.94
N ALA A 248 37.05 -0.91 -2.00
CA ALA A 248 37.31 -0.14 -3.22
C ALA A 248 36.01 0.26 -3.94
N ALA A 249 35.06 -0.67 -4.06
CA ALA A 249 33.77 -0.43 -4.68
C ALA A 249 32.94 0.59 -3.89
N ARG A 250 32.97 0.53 -2.55
CA ARG A 250 32.35 1.53 -1.68
C ARG A 250 33.00 2.90 -1.79
N ALA A 251 34.33 2.96 -1.86
CA ALA A 251 35.05 4.22 -2.06
C ALA A 251 34.71 4.85 -3.42
N ALA A 252 34.64 4.05 -4.49
CA ALA A 252 34.21 4.50 -5.81
C ALA A 252 32.77 5.02 -5.81
N LEU A 253 31.85 4.32 -5.13
CA LEU A 253 30.47 4.77 -4.98
C LEU A 253 30.39 6.10 -4.20
N SER A 254 31.08 6.22 -3.07
CA SER A 254 31.11 7.46 -2.28
C SER A 254 31.69 8.64 -3.07
N ALA A 255 32.77 8.41 -3.82
CA ALA A 255 33.36 9.44 -4.70
C ALA A 255 32.36 9.88 -5.78
N SER A 256 31.71 8.92 -6.45
CA SER A 256 30.70 9.22 -7.46
C SER A 256 29.46 9.93 -6.86
N ALA A 257 29.11 9.62 -5.61
CA ALA A 257 28.02 10.29 -4.91
C ALA A 257 28.33 11.77 -4.65
N ALA A 258 29.58 12.11 -4.29
CA ALA A 258 30.02 13.49 -4.11
C ALA A 258 29.85 14.30 -5.40
N ASP A 259 30.25 13.74 -6.53
CA ASP A 259 30.09 14.39 -7.84
C ASP A 259 28.62 14.52 -8.25
N THR A 260 27.82 13.47 -8.05
CA THR A 260 26.43 13.39 -8.52
C THR A 260 25.48 14.21 -7.67
N LEU A 261 25.71 14.27 -6.36
CA LEU A 261 24.91 15.04 -5.42
C LEU A 261 25.44 16.47 -5.25
N GLY A 262 26.59 16.84 -5.82
CA GLY A 262 27.12 18.21 -5.74
C GLY A 262 27.23 18.78 -4.32
N MET A 263 27.29 17.92 -3.30
CA MET A 263 27.35 18.31 -1.89
C MET A 263 28.81 18.43 -1.46
N ILE A 264 29.13 19.42 -0.63
CA ILE A 264 30.45 19.51 -0.02
C ILE A 264 30.67 18.35 0.95
N GLU A 265 31.91 17.88 1.06
CA GLU A 265 32.30 16.66 1.78
C GLU A 265 31.80 16.61 3.25
N GLN A 266 31.63 17.76 3.89
CA GLN A 266 31.14 17.90 5.26
C GLN A 266 29.64 17.62 5.42
N GLU A 267 28.83 17.88 4.39
CA GLU A 267 27.38 17.66 4.38
C GLU A 267 27.02 16.27 3.87
N ILE A 268 27.79 15.78 2.88
CA ILE A 268 27.54 14.46 2.29
C ILE A 268 27.86 13.34 3.27
N ASN A 269 28.95 13.45 4.05
CA ASN A 269 29.42 12.35 4.88
C ASN A 269 28.39 11.83 5.90
N PRO A 270 27.72 12.65 6.74
CA PRO A 270 26.76 12.12 7.70
C PRO A 270 25.52 11.50 7.03
N VAL A 271 25.04 12.10 5.94
CA VAL A 271 23.81 11.70 5.25
C VAL A 271 24.03 10.48 4.36
N TRP A 272 25.13 10.47 3.60
CA TRP A 272 25.56 9.35 2.77
C TRP A 272 25.94 8.13 3.60
N ASN A 273 26.67 8.32 4.71
CA ASN A 273 27.04 7.20 5.59
C ASN A 273 25.86 6.57 6.33
N ALA A 274 24.68 7.21 6.31
CA ALA A 274 23.44 6.64 6.82
C ALA A 274 22.68 5.80 5.76
N ALA A 275 22.96 5.99 4.46
CA ALA A 275 22.32 5.22 3.41
C ALA A 275 22.73 3.74 3.49
N ARG A 276 21.74 2.83 3.41
CA ARG A 276 21.95 1.37 3.49
C ARG A 276 21.37 0.64 2.30
N THR A 277 20.40 1.23 1.62
CA THR A 277 19.65 0.62 0.53
C THR A 277 19.59 1.53 -0.70
N VAL A 278 19.21 0.96 -1.85
CA VAL A 278 18.92 1.73 -3.08
C VAL A 278 17.83 2.78 -2.83
N LYS A 279 16.83 2.46 -1.99
CA LYS A 279 15.78 3.40 -1.60
C LYS A 279 16.37 4.65 -0.93
N ASP A 280 17.28 4.46 0.02
CA ASP A 280 17.88 5.59 0.75
C ASP A 280 18.61 6.52 -0.21
N VAL A 281 19.39 5.96 -1.13
CA VAL A 281 20.11 6.71 -2.16
C VAL A 281 19.17 7.45 -3.10
N ASN A 282 18.07 6.81 -3.54
CA ASN A 282 17.05 7.45 -4.36
C ASN A 282 16.39 8.63 -3.61
N SER A 283 16.11 8.47 -2.31
CA SER A 283 15.59 9.56 -1.47
C SER A 283 16.59 10.72 -1.36
N LEU A 284 17.90 10.46 -1.26
CA LEU A 284 18.93 11.50 -1.27
C LEU A 284 18.94 12.27 -2.59
N LEU A 285 18.92 11.57 -3.72
CA LEU A 285 18.87 12.18 -5.05
C LEU A 285 17.60 13.02 -5.24
N ARG A 286 16.45 12.56 -4.74
CA ARG A 286 15.20 13.33 -4.78
C ARG A 286 15.28 14.60 -3.92
N SER A 287 15.82 14.52 -2.71
CA SER A 287 15.98 15.70 -1.84
C SER A 287 16.91 16.72 -2.49
N HIS A 288 18.03 16.27 -3.05
CA HIS A 288 18.93 17.14 -3.79
C HIS A 288 18.27 17.83 -4.98
N LEU A 289 17.47 17.11 -5.78
CA LEU A 289 16.70 17.69 -6.89
C LEU A 289 15.64 18.70 -6.44
N ARG A 290 15.22 18.67 -5.17
CA ARG A 290 14.33 19.69 -4.59
C ARG A 290 15.09 20.93 -4.11
N GLU A 291 16.34 20.77 -3.69
CA GLU A 291 17.18 21.83 -3.08
C GLU A 291 18.04 22.59 -4.10
N VAL A 292 18.46 21.96 -5.21
CA VAL A 292 19.22 22.66 -6.26
C VAL A 292 18.27 23.54 -7.09
N ARG A 293 18.04 24.74 -6.56
CA ARG A 293 17.96 26.04 -7.26
C ARG A 293 17.76 27.19 -6.27
#